data_AF-A0A7C7P9Y4-F1
#
_entry.id   AF-A0A7C7P9Y4-F1
#
_cell.length_a   1.000
_cell.length_b   1.000
_cell.length_c   1.000
_cell.angle_alpha   90.00
_cell.angle_beta   90.00
_cell.angle_gamma   90.00
#
_symmetry.space_group_name_H-M   'P 1'
#
loop_
_entity.id
_entity.type
_entity.pdbx_description
1 polymer ?
#
loop_
_entity_poly.entity_id
_entity_poly.type
_entity_poly.pdbx_seq_one_letter_code
_entity_poly.pdbx_strand_id
1 'polypeptide(L)'
;DKTNDKVFGLLIHGDAAMAGQGIVAETFAMSQLVGFRTGGTIHFVINNQIGFTTMPQYGRSAPYCTEIAKMVQAPIFHVNGDDPEAVVHVCRIATEFRNKFKVDVVVDMFCYRRSGHNEADEPSFTQPLMYQAIKKHQSTVKIYEKQLLEEKILTNEELKKIQTNFKKFLDKEFESAKSYKPNKADWLEGDWTGLSTASFDARKGATAVKENELQEIAKAIHQIPTDFNIHKKIKKVYEERQSSIHEGKAIDWSTAEALAFATLLKEGYGVRLSGQDTGRGTFSQRHAVLYDQTNEKRFVPLRHFIKQQGYFEIIDSFLSEYGVLGFEYGYSQSDPKTLV
;
A
#
# COMPACT_ATOMS: atom_id res chain seq x y z
N ASP A 1 2.83 7.98 -11.16
CA ASP A 1 2.40 7.03 -12.20
C ASP A 1 0.89 7.15 -12.40
N LYS A 2 0.41 8.02 -13.32
CA LYS A 2 -1.02 8.35 -13.39
C LYS A 2 -1.89 7.23 -14.01
N THR A 3 -1.26 6.29 -14.71
CA THR A 3 -1.93 5.19 -15.43
C THR A 3 -1.68 3.83 -14.78
N ASN A 4 -0.94 3.79 -13.66
CA ASN A 4 -0.54 2.57 -12.95
C ASN A 4 0.25 1.57 -13.81
N ASP A 5 1.08 2.10 -14.71
CA ASP A 5 1.90 1.32 -15.66
C ASP A 5 3.36 1.17 -15.22
N LYS A 6 3.83 1.98 -14.29
CA LYS A 6 5.24 2.06 -13.88
C LYS A 6 5.50 1.45 -12.50
N VAL A 7 4.52 1.49 -11.61
CA VAL A 7 4.63 1.01 -10.22
C VAL A 7 3.48 0.06 -9.90
N PHE A 8 3.77 -1.01 -9.17
CA PHE A 8 2.78 -1.96 -8.69
C PHE A 8 3.20 -2.61 -7.38
N GLY A 9 2.21 -3.10 -6.63
CA GLY A 9 2.43 -3.83 -5.39
C GLY A 9 2.58 -5.33 -5.62
N LEU A 10 3.53 -5.94 -4.91
CA LEU A 10 3.63 -7.39 -4.69
C LEU A 10 3.47 -7.63 -3.18
N LEU A 11 2.45 -8.40 -2.81
CA LEU A 11 2.22 -8.80 -1.42
C LEU A 11 2.43 -10.31 -1.29
N ILE A 12 3.29 -10.71 -0.36
CA ILE A 12 3.58 -12.11 -0.05
C ILE A 12 2.90 -12.49 1.25
N HIS A 13 2.16 -13.59 1.23
CA HIS A 13 1.34 -14.04 2.35
C HIS A 13 1.67 -15.48 2.75
N GLY A 14 1.51 -15.81 4.03
CA GLY A 14 1.31 -17.20 4.45
C GLY A 14 -0.18 -17.56 4.38
N ASP A 15 -0.51 -18.83 4.13
CA ASP A 15 -1.89 -19.29 3.96
C ASP A 15 -2.78 -19.02 5.18
N ALA A 16 -2.27 -19.27 6.39
CA ALA A 16 -3.04 -19.05 7.62
C ALA A 16 -3.27 -17.54 7.87
N ALA A 17 -2.27 -16.70 7.62
CA ALA A 17 -2.38 -15.25 7.82
C ALA A 17 -3.33 -14.61 6.80
N MET A 18 -3.23 -15.02 5.52
CA MET A 18 -4.11 -14.58 4.44
C MET A 18 -5.59 -14.82 4.78
N ALA A 19 -5.90 -15.99 5.32
CA ALA A 19 -7.27 -16.37 5.65
C ALA A 19 -7.78 -15.80 6.98
N GLY A 20 -6.89 -15.54 7.94
CA GLY A 20 -7.26 -15.23 9.32
C GLY A 20 -7.19 -13.75 9.71
N GLN A 21 -6.43 -12.91 9.00
CA GLN A 21 -6.23 -11.51 9.38
C GLN A 21 -7.23 -10.58 8.67
N GLY A 22 -8.05 -9.85 9.44
CA GLY A 22 -9.09 -8.95 8.91
C GLY A 22 -8.54 -7.83 8.01
N ILE A 23 -7.30 -7.39 8.25
CA ILE A 23 -6.63 -6.37 7.44
C ILE A 23 -6.46 -6.79 5.97
N VAL A 24 -6.41 -8.10 5.68
CA VAL A 24 -6.36 -8.62 4.31
C VAL A 24 -7.65 -8.28 3.58
N ALA A 25 -8.81 -8.47 4.24
CA ALA A 25 -10.12 -8.14 3.70
C ALA A 25 -10.28 -6.63 3.49
N GLU A 26 -9.86 -5.82 4.46
CA GLU A 26 -9.86 -4.35 4.35
C GLU A 26 -9.01 -3.88 3.17
N THR A 27 -7.84 -4.49 2.97
CA THR A 27 -6.94 -4.15 1.85
C THR A 27 -7.53 -4.51 0.49
N PHE A 28 -8.18 -5.68 0.37
CA PHE A 28 -8.91 -6.03 -0.85
C PHE A 28 -10.06 -5.08 -1.12
N ALA A 29 -10.89 -4.77 -0.11
CA ALA A 29 -11.99 -3.82 -0.22
C ALA A 29 -11.53 -2.44 -0.72
N MET A 30 -10.32 -2.04 -0.34
CA MET A 30 -9.68 -0.79 -0.72
C MET A 30 -9.13 -0.77 -2.17
N SER A 31 -8.80 -1.92 -2.74
CA SER A 31 -7.99 -2.07 -3.98
C SER A 31 -8.46 -1.26 -5.20
N GLN A 32 -9.77 -1.01 -5.33
CA GLN A 32 -10.37 -0.28 -6.45
C GLN A 32 -11.00 1.06 -6.06
N LEU A 33 -10.95 1.45 -4.78
CA LEU A 33 -11.57 2.68 -4.31
C LEU A 33 -10.79 3.91 -4.80
N VAL A 34 -11.53 4.95 -5.20
CA VAL A 34 -10.93 6.23 -5.59
C VAL A 34 -10.19 6.83 -4.39
N GLY A 35 -8.94 7.24 -4.60
CA GLY A 35 -8.06 7.73 -3.53
C GLY A 35 -7.14 6.67 -2.93
N PHE A 36 -7.39 5.38 -3.20
CA PHE A 36 -6.56 4.27 -2.71
C PHE A 36 -6.10 3.30 -3.80
N ARG A 37 -6.81 3.24 -4.94
CA ARG A 37 -6.48 2.31 -6.03
C ARG A 37 -5.04 2.51 -6.54
N THR A 38 -4.30 1.41 -6.63
CA THR A 38 -2.90 1.36 -7.12
C THR A 38 -2.76 0.61 -8.45
N GLY A 39 -3.90 0.31 -9.11
CA GLY A 39 -3.95 -0.41 -10.38
C GLY A 39 -3.72 -1.91 -10.24
N GLY A 40 -4.16 -2.49 -9.13
CA GLY A 40 -4.08 -3.92 -8.87
C GLY A 40 -2.75 -4.34 -8.25
N THR A 41 -2.84 -5.25 -7.29
CA THR A 41 -1.74 -5.86 -6.56
C THR A 41 -1.61 -7.33 -6.93
N ILE A 42 -0.37 -7.81 -7.08
CA ILE A 42 -0.12 -9.25 -7.21
C ILE A 42 0.03 -9.83 -5.81
N HIS A 43 -0.82 -10.78 -5.45
CA HIS A 43 -0.75 -11.50 -4.19
C HIS A 43 -0.12 -12.86 -4.43
N PHE A 44 0.99 -13.17 -3.76
CA PHE A 44 1.63 -14.47 -3.84
C PHE A 44 1.53 -15.16 -2.47
N VAL A 45 0.77 -16.25 -2.42
CA VAL A 45 0.56 -17.00 -1.18
C VAL A 45 1.49 -18.20 -1.15
N ILE A 46 2.35 -18.25 -0.13
CA ILE A 46 3.17 -19.43 0.20
C ILE A 46 2.30 -20.35 1.04
N ASN A 47 1.54 -21.20 0.36
CA ASN A 47 0.59 -22.11 0.99
C ASN A 47 1.29 -23.43 1.33
N ASN A 48 2.02 -23.40 2.45
CA ASN A 48 2.70 -24.56 3.01
C ASN A 48 1.76 -25.49 3.79
N GLN A 49 0.46 -25.18 3.79
CA GLN A 49 -0.64 -25.95 4.37
C GLN A 49 -0.59 -26.05 5.90
N ILE A 50 0.09 -25.12 6.59
CA ILE A 50 0.19 -25.12 8.06
C ILE A 50 0.57 -23.75 8.65
N GLY A 51 -0.28 -23.22 9.54
CA GLY A 51 0.00 -22.03 10.34
C GLY A 51 0.52 -22.38 11.72
N PHE A 52 1.82 -22.23 11.98
CA PHE A 52 2.46 -22.73 13.21
C PHE A 52 2.23 -24.25 13.38
N THR A 53 1.30 -24.65 14.25
CA THR A 53 0.82 -26.04 14.48
C THR A 53 -0.65 -26.24 14.05
N THR A 54 -1.27 -25.24 13.42
CA THR A 54 -2.69 -25.25 13.05
C THR A 54 -2.86 -25.71 11.60
N MET A 55 -3.60 -26.80 11.40
CA MET A 55 -3.95 -27.31 10.07
C MET A 55 -5.06 -26.47 9.40
N PRO A 56 -5.17 -26.46 8.06
CA PRO A 56 -6.11 -25.62 7.33
C PRO A 56 -7.58 -25.77 7.77
N GLN A 57 -8.00 -26.99 8.08
CA GLN A 57 -9.35 -27.30 8.58
C GLN A 57 -9.71 -26.63 9.92
N TYR A 58 -8.71 -26.13 10.65
CA TYR A 58 -8.88 -25.36 11.89
C TYR A 58 -8.55 -23.87 11.72
N GLY A 59 -7.93 -23.48 10.61
CA GLY A 59 -7.50 -22.11 10.34
C GLY A 59 -8.42 -21.31 9.43
N ARG A 60 -9.36 -21.96 8.73
CA ARG A 60 -10.29 -21.31 7.79
C ARG A 60 -11.58 -22.10 7.60
N SER A 61 -12.66 -21.39 7.26
CA SER A 61 -13.99 -21.98 7.00
C SER A 61 -14.25 -22.36 5.54
N ALA A 62 -13.29 -22.10 4.65
CA ALA A 62 -13.41 -22.26 3.21
C ALA A 62 -12.27 -23.14 2.66
N PRO A 63 -12.44 -23.80 1.50
CA PRO A 63 -11.48 -24.80 1.01
C PRO A 63 -10.08 -24.21 0.76
N TYR A 64 -9.99 -22.99 0.23
CA TYR A 64 -8.72 -22.33 -0.09
C TYR A 64 -8.44 -21.14 0.83
N CYS A 65 -7.15 -20.88 1.13
CA CYS A 65 -6.76 -19.69 1.90
C CYS A 65 -7.01 -18.38 1.15
N THR A 66 -7.18 -18.46 -0.17
CA THR A 66 -7.37 -17.34 -1.09
C THR A 66 -8.83 -16.98 -1.33
N GLU A 67 -9.77 -17.67 -0.67
CA GLU A 67 -11.21 -17.40 -0.78
C GLU A 67 -11.57 -15.95 -0.46
N ILE A 68 -10.80 -15.30 0.41
CA ILE A 68 -10.99 -13.88 0.74
C ILE A 68 -10.89 -12.96 -0.50
N ALA A 69 -10.07 -13.30 -1.49
CA ALA A 69 -9.88 -12.51 -2.70
C ALA A 69 -11.14 -12.48 -3.61
N LYS A 70 -12.06 -13.44 -3.42
CA LYS A 70 -13.33 -13.46 -4.15
C LYS A 70 -14.24 -12.29 -3.81
N MET A 71 -14.03 -11.62 -2.66
CA MET A 71 -14.81 -10.44 -2.27
C MET A 71 -14.70 -9.29 -3.28
N VAL A 72 -13.60 -9.23 -4.03
CA VAL A 72 -13.38 -8.28 -5.14
C VAL A 72 -13.28 -8.94 -6.50
N GLN A 73 -13.69 -10.21 -6.60
CA GLN A 73 -13.66 -11.00 -7.85
C GLN A 73 -12.26 -11.09 -8.49
N ALA A 74 -11.19 -11.04 -7.68
CA ALA A 74 -9.83 -11.23 -8.17
C ALA A 74 -9.65 -12.68 -8.68
N PRO A 75 -9.02 -12.89 -9.85
CA PRO A 75 -8.69 -14.24 -10.30
C PRO A 75 -7.66 -14.87 -9.36
N ILE A 76 -7.80 -16.19 -9.19
CA ILE A 76 -6.96 -17.01 -8.32
C ILE A 76 -6.38 -18.14 -9.15
N PHE A 77 -5.05 -18.22 -9.22
CA PHE A 77 -4.33 -19.31 -9.84
C PHE A 77 -3.73 -20.20 -8.77
N HIS A 78 -4.21 -21.44 -8.66
CA HIS A 78 -3.59 -22.45 -7.81
C HIS A 78 -2.52 -23.20 -8.60
N VAL A 79 -1.33 -23.34 -8.03
CA VAL A 79 -0.20 -23.98 -8.71
C VAL A 79 0.56 -24.87 -7.75
N ASN A 80 1.04 -26.02 -8.25
CA ASN A 80 1.86 -26.93 -7.48
C ASN A 80 3.29 -26.38 -7.38
N GLY A 81 3.77 -26.14 -6.16
CA GLY A 81 5.12 -25.65 -5.89
C GLY A 81 6.22 -26.66 -6.23
N ASP A 82 5.91 -27.94 -6.41
CA ASP A 82 6.86 -28.94 -6.92
C ASP A 82 7.05 -28.89 -8.44
N ASP A 83 6.28 -28.06 -9.16
CA ASP A 83 6.44 -27.79 -10.59
C ASP A 83 6.88 -26.32 -10.79
N PRO A 84 8.19 -26.02 -10.75
CA PRO A 84 8.69 -24.66 -10.83
C PRO A 84 8.40 -23.99 -12.19
N GLU A 85 8.28 -24.76 -13.27
CA GLU A 85 7.93 -24.23 -14.60
C GLU A 85 6.48 -23.73 -14.63
N ALA A 86 5.55 -24.51 -14.08
CA ALA A 86 4.16 -24.09 -13.92
C ALA A 86 4.03 -22.86 -13.01
N VAL A 87 4.80 -22.78 -11.91
CA VAL A 87 4.83 -21.59 -11.04
C VAL A 87 5.25 -20.36 -11.84
N VAL A 88 6.34 -20.45 -12.62
CA VAL A 88 6.79 -19.34 -13.49
C VAL A 88 5.72 -18.97 -14.51
N HIS A 89 5.08 -19.96 -15.14
CA HIS A 89 4.03 -19.74 -16.12
C HIS A 89 2.83 -18.98 -15.53
N VAL A 90 2.33 -19.41 -14.36
CA VAL A 90 1.24 -18.76 -13.64
C VAL A 90 1.62 -17.35 -13.21
N CYS A 91 2.84 -17.13 -12.72
CA CYS A 91 3.31 -15.78 -12.37
C CYS A 91 3.34 -14.84 -13.58
N ARG A 92 3.68 -15.34 -14.77
CA ARG A 92 3.62 -14.54 -16.01
C ARG A 92 2.18 -14.17 -16.36
N ILE A 93 1.25 -15.13 -16.31
CA ILE A 93 -0.18 -14.88 -16.54
C ILE A 93 -0.72 -13.86 -15.54
N ALA A 94 -0.40 -14.01 -14.25
CA ALA A 94 -0.84 -13.07 -13.22
C ALA A 94 -0.32 -11.65 -13.49
N THR A 95 0.96 -11.52 -13.87
CA THR A 95 1.57 -10.24 -14.22
C THR A 95 0.90 -9.60 -15.44
N GLU A 96 0.66 -10.38 -16.50
CA GLU A 96 -0.03 -9.91 -17.71
C GLU A 96 -1.48 -9.50 -17.40
N PHE A 97 -2.19 -10.30 -16.61
CA PHE A 97 -3.56 -10.00 -16.18
C PHE A 97 -3.62 -8.68 -15.40
N ARG A 98 -2.79 -8.51 -14.37
CA ARG A 98 -2.73 -7.27 -13.59
C ARG A 98 -2.40 -6.09 -14.49
N ASN A 99 -1.41 -6.22 -15.38
CA ASN A 99 -1.02 -5.13 -16.26
C ASN A 99 -2.12 -4.74 -17.25
N LYS A 100 -2.90 -5.70 -17.74
CA LYS A 100 -3.99 -5.47 -18.68
C LYS A 100 -5.26 -4.91 -18.01
N PHE A 101 -5.64 -5.45 -16.86
CA PHE A 101 -6.95 -5.16 -16.23
C PHE A 101 -6.86 -4.21 -15.04
N LYS A 102 -5.66 -3.98 -14.48
CA LYS A 102 -5.41 -3.07 -13.35
C LYS A 102 -6.21 -3.40 -12.08
N VAL A 103 -6.44 -4.69 -11.85
CA VAL A 103 -7.09 -5.24 -10.66
C VAL A 103 -6.21 -6.30 -9.99
N ASP A 104 -6.51 -6.62 -8.75
CA ASP A 104 -5.76 -7.59 -7.96
C ASP A 104 -5.82 -8.98 -8.60
N VAL A 105 -4.76 -9.77 -8.39
CA VAL A 105 -4.63 -11.16 -8.84
C VAL A 105 -3.90 -11.97 -7.79
N VAL A 106 -4.31 -13.22 -7.59
CA VAL A 106 -3.73 -14.10 -6.57
C VAL A 106 -3.09 -15.33 -7.21
N VAL A 107 -1.86 -15.63 -6.79
CA VAL A 107 -1.18 -16.89 -7.03
C VAL A 107 -1.10 -17.66 -5.73
N ASP A 108 -1.74 -18.82 -5.66
CA ASP A 108 -1.72 -19.75 -4.53
C ASP A 108 -0.77 -20.90 -4.83
N MET A 109 0.47 -20.79 -4.32
CA MET A 109 1.48 -21.83 -4.51
C MET A 109 1.35 -22.87 -3.40
N PHE A 110 0.80 -24.02 -3.74
CA PHE A 110 0.73 -25.18 -2.84
C PHE A 110 2.13 -25.77 -2.67
N CYS A 111 2.65 -25.72 -1.45
CA CYS A 111 3.94 -26.27 -1.10
C CYS A 111 3.86 -26.97 0.26
N TYR A 112 5.02 -27.17 0.90
CA TYR A 112 5.12 -27.75 2.24
C TYR A 112 6.23 -27.05 3.03
N ARG A 113 6.17 -27.15 4.36
CA ARG A 113 7.24 -26.66 5.25
C ARG A 113 8.16 -27.81 5.63
N ARG A 114 9.43 -27.75 5.23
CA ARG A 114 10.38 -28.87 5.43
C ARG A 114 10.69 -29.13 6.91
N SER A 115 10.85 -28.06 7.68
CA SER A 115 11.16 -28.08 9.13
C SER A 115 9.93 -27.67 9.95
N GLY A 116 10.09 -27.52 11.27
CA GLY A 116 9.09 -26.89 12.15
C GLY A 116 8.77 -25.44 11.77
N HIS A 117 7.97 -24.74 12.58
CA HIS A 117 7.67 -23.32 12.29
C HIS A 117 8.93 -22.45 12.29
N ASN A 118 9.87 -22.81 13.16
CA ASN A 118 11.27 -22.45 13.07
C ASN A 118 12.10 -23.75 13.03
N GLU A 119 13.40 -23.65 12.73
CA GLU A 119 14.28 -24.80 12.50
C GLU A 119 14.55 -25.64 13.77
N ALA A 120 14.30 -25.09 14.96
CA ALA A 120 14.49 -25.77 16.24
C ALA A 120 13.20 -26.41 16.79
N ASP A 121 12.06 -26.15 16.16
CA ASP A 121 10.74 -26.63 16.57
C ASP A 121 10.49 -28.06 16.03
N GLU A 122 9.83 -28.91 16.83
CA GLU A 122 9.53 -30.31 16.50
C GLU A 122 8.07 -30.46 16.06
N PRO A 123 7.79 -30.48 14.75
CA PRO A 123 6.42 -30.42 14.24
C PRO A 123 5.67 -31.76 14.34
N SER A 124 6.38 -32.88 14.52
CA SER A 124 5.74 -34.20 14.61
C SER A 124 4.88 -34.36 15.87
N PHE A 125 5.06 -33.48 16.88
CA PHE A 125 4.21 -33.45 18.08
C PHE A 125 2.74 -33.13 17.76
N THR A 126 2.46 -32.42 16.66
CA THR A 126 1.11 -32.00 16.31
C THR A 126 0.69 -32.42 14.90
N GLN A 127 1.62 -32.57 13.95
CA GLN A 127 1.34 -33.02 12.57
C GLN A 127 2.17 -34.25 12.14
N PRO A 128 2.08 -35.39 12.86
CA PRO A 128 2.94 -36.54 12.63
C PRO A 128 2.81 -37.14 11.22
N LEU A 129 1.58 -37.29 10.70
CA LEU A 129 1.35 -37.92 9.39
C LEU A 129 1.84 -37.03 8.23
N MET A 130 1.60 -35.71 8.33
CA MET A 130 2.08 -34.73 7.35
C MET A 130 3.61 -34.78 7.26
N TYR A 131 4.29 -34.75 8.40
CA TYR A 131 5.76 -34.75 8.43
C TYR A 131 6.37 -36.12 8.08
N GLN A 132 5.66 -37.23 8.32
CA GLN A 132 6.05 -38.53 7.77
C GLN A 132 6.02 -38.54 6.23
N ALA A 133 5.01 -37.91 5.62
CA ALA A 133 4.93 -37.77 4.17
C ALA A 133 6.03 -36.84 3.65
N ILE A 134 6.21 -35.66 4.25
CA ILE A 134 7.26 -34.70 3.88
C ILE A 134 8.65 -35.35 3.97
N LYS A 135 8.94 -36.11 5.02
CA LYS A 135 10.23 -36.80 5.19
C LYS A 135 10.53 -37.81 4.08
N LYS A 136 9.51 -38.45 3.51
CA LYS A 136 9.63 -39.38 2.37
C LYS A 136 9.64 -38.66 1.02
N HIS A 137 9.17 -37.42 0.98
CA HIS A 137 9.08 -36.62 -0.23
C HIS A 137 10.41 -35.95 -0.58
N GLN A 138 10.86 -36.15 -1.83
CA GLN A 138 12.06 -35.50 -2.35
C GLN A 138 11.89 -33.97 -2.31
N SER A 139 12.99 -33.24 -2.17
CA SER A 139 12.91 -31.78 -2.23
C SER A 139 12.54 -31.33 -3.63
N THR A 140 11.84 -30.20 -3.74
CA THR A 140 11.46 -29.59 -5.02
C THR A 140 12.67 -29.43 -5.96
N VAL A 141 13.81 -28.99 -5.39
CA VAL A 141 15.07 -28.91 -6.13
C VAL A 141 15.47 -30.27 -6.70
N LYS A 142 15.41 -31.35 -5.92
CA LYS A 142 15.78 -32.70 -6.41
C LYS A 142 14.82 -33.24 -7.47
N ILE A 143 13.53 -32.93 -7.35
CA ILE A 143 12.52 -33.28 -8.35
C ILE A 143 12.86 -32.60 -9.68
N TYR A 144 13.10 -31.29 -9.65
CA TYR A 144 13.41 -30.54 -10.86
C TYR A 144 14.80 -30.86 -11.45
N GLU A 145 15.80 -31.09 -10.59
CA GLU A 145 17.12 -31.59 -11.03
C GLU A 145 16.99 -32.89 -11.82
N LYS A 146 16.17 -33.83 -11.33
CA LYS A 146 15.94 -35.10 -12.01
C LYS A 146 15.29 -34.88 -13.39
N GLN A 147 14.27 -34.03 -13.46
CA GLN A 147 13.61 -33.68 -14.72
C GLN A 147 14.62 -33.12 -15.74
N LEU A 148 15.42 -32.12 -15.36
CA LEU A 148 16.39 -31.50 -16.26
C LEU A 148 17.47 -32.47 -16.76
N LEU A 149 17.87 -33.45 -15.94
CA LEU A 149 18.79 -34.52 -16.34
C LEU A 149 18.13 -35.50 -17.31
N GLU A 150 16.87 -35.88 -17.08
CA GLU A 150 16.10 -36.78 -17.95
C GLU A 150 15.84 -36.14 -19.32
N GLU A 151 15.54 -34.84 -19.34
CA GLU A 151 15.36 -34.03 -20.56
C GLU A 151 16.69 -33.67 -21.24
N LYS A 152 17.83 -34.00 -20.61
CA LYS A 152 19.19 -33.69 -21.08
C LYS A 152 19.45 -32.20 -21.30
N ILE A 153 18.72 -31.34 -20.56
CA ILE A 153 18.97 -29.89 -20.53
C ILE A 153 20.25 -29.60 -19.75
N LEU A 154 20.52 -30.39 -18.70
CA LEU A 154 21.75 -30.33 -17.92
C LEU A 154 22.43 -31.70 -17.87
N THR A 155 23.75 -31.68 -17.67
CA THR A 155 24.54 -32.85 -17.30
C THR A 155 24.76 -32.91 -15.78
N ASN A 156 25.10 -34.11 -15.27
CA ASN A 156 25.47 -34.28 -13.86
C ASN A 156 26.68 -33.41 -13.44
N GLU A 157 27.61 -33.15 -14.37
CA GLU A 157 28.78 -32.32 -14.11
C GLU A 157 28.40 -30.84 -13.98
N GLU A 158 27.55 -30.34 -14.87
CA GLU A 158 27.03 -28.97 -14.82
C GLU A 158 26.22 -28.74 -13.54
N LEU A 159 25.38 -29.69 -13.15
CA LEU A 159 24.59 -29.59 -11.93
C LEU A 159 25.47 -29.48 -10.68
N LYS A 160 26.49 -30.34 -10.56
CA LYS A 160 27.47 -30.28 -9.46
C LYS A 160 28.23 -28.96 -9.46
N LYS A 161 28.57 -28.44 -10.66
CA LYS A 161 29.26 -27.16 -10.82
C LYS A 161 28.40 -26.00 -10.33
N ILE A 162 27.10 -25.97 -10.66
CA ILE A 162 26.14 -24.96 -10.17
C ILE A 162 26.10 -24.96 -8.64
N GLN A 163 25.88 -26.13 -8.03
CA GLN A 163 25.80 -26.27 -6.56
C GLN A 163 27.11 -25.83 -5.88
N THR A 164 28.26 -26.26 -6.41
CA THR A 164 29.58 -25.91 -5.87
C THR A 164 29.84 -24.41 -6.00
N ASN A 165 29.50 -23.80 -7.13
CA ASN A 165 29.69 -22.37 -7.34
C ASN A 165 28.80 -21.55 -6.40
N PHE A 166 27.55 -21.96 -6.20
CA PHE A 166 26.65 -21.27 -5.27
C PHE A 166 27.16 -21.36 -3.82
N LYS A 167 27.65 -22.53 -3.38
CA LYS A 167 28.26 -22.67 -2.06
C LYS A 167 29.50 -21.79 -1.90
N LYS A 168 30.40 -21.80 -2.89
CA LYS A 168 31.60 -20.93 -2.89
C LYS A 168 31.23 -19.44 -2.83
N PHE A 169 30.15 -19.05 -3.51
CA PHE A 169 29.61 -17.70 -3.43
C PHE A 169 29.17 -17.38 -2.01
N LEU A 170 28.34 -18.22 -1.37
CA LEU A 170 27.91 -18.02 0.02
C LEU A 170 29.09 -17.97 1.00
N ASP A 171 30.08 -18.85 0.86
CA ASP A 171 31.28 -18.86 1.71
C ASP A 171 32.07 -17.54 1.57
N LYS A 172 32.19 -17.03 0.34
CA LYS A 172 32.85 -15.74 0.07
C LYS A 172 32.09 -14.57 0.68
N GLU A 173 30.76 -14.52 0.55
CA GLU A 173 29.94 -13.46 1.13
C GLU A 173 29.98 -13.51 2.67
N PHE A 174 29.99 -14.71 3.27
CA PHE A 174 30.14 -14.88 4.72
C PHE A 174 31.49 -14.32 5.24
N GLU A 175 32.58 -14.59 4.54
CA GLU A 175 33.88 -14.00 4.89
C GLU A 175 33.91 -12.48 4.69
N SER A 176 33.27 -11.99 3.62
CA SER A 176 33.20 -10.55 3.31
C SER A 176 32.39 -9.79 4.37
N ALA A 177 31.33 -10.40 4.90
CA ALA A 177 30.46 -9.82 5.93
C ALA A 177 31.20 -9.43 7.21
N LYS A 178 32.32 -10.09 7.55
CA LYS A 178 33.15 -9.74 8.72
C LYS A 178 33.75 -8.34 8.64
N SER A 179 33.96 -7.85 7.41
CA SER A 179 34.53 -6.53 7.13
C SER A 179 33.51 -5.51 6.61
N TYR A 180 32.27 -5.96 6.40
CA TYR A 180 31.19 -5.13 5.90
C TYR A 180 30.80 -4.09 6.96
N LYS A 181 30.90 -2.81 6.59
CA LYS A 181 30.34 -1.71 7.37
C LYS A 181 29.07 -1.25 6.67
N PRO A 182 27.91 -1.22 7.34
CA PRO A 182 26.71 -0.63 6.78
C PRO A 182 27.00 0.81 6.39
N ASN A 183 27.00 1.10 5.09
CA ASN A 183 27.18 2.45 4.60
C ASN A 183 25.80 3.12 4.50
N LYS A 184 25.60 4.14 5.35
CA LYS A 184 24.49 5.10 5.36
C LYS A 184 23.12 4.58 5.79
N ALA A 185 22.39 5.48 6.42
CA ALA A 185 20.95 5.41 6.55
C ALA A 185 20.31 5.64 5.18
N ASP A 186 19.82 4.57 4.55
CA ASP A 186 19.27 4.52 3.17
C ASP A 186 18.04 5.42 2.98
N TRP A 187 17.40 5.86 4.06
CA TRP A 187 16.09 6.53 4.04
C TRP A 187 16.10 8.03 3.74
N LEU A 188 17.26 8.69 3.62
CA LEU A 188 17.33 10.14 3.29
C LEU A 188 17.78 10.42 1.84
N GLU A 189 17.93 9.38 1.02
CA GLU A 189 18.24 9.52 -0.40
C GLU A 189 16.95 9.56 -1.25
N GLY A 190 17.06 9.81 -2.56
CA GLY A 190 15.90 9.91 -3.45
C GLY A 190 14.99 11.10 -3.14
N ASP A 191 13.68 10.85 -2.98
CA ASP A 191 12.68 11.89 -2.75
C ASP A 191 12.89 12.65 -1.42
N TRP A 192 13.60 12.05 -0.46
CA TRP A 192 13.94 12.63 0.84
C TRP A 192 15.17 13.53 0.84
N THR A 193 15.81 13.71 -0.32
CA THR A 193 16.98 14.57 -0.48
C THR A 193 16.70 16.00 0.01
N GLY A 194 17.56 16.50 0.91
CA GLY A 194 17.43 17.83 1.52
C GLY A 194 16.81 17.82 2.91
N LEU A 195 16.32 16.67 3.38
CA LEU A 195 15.94 16.46 4.78
C LEU A 195 17.11 15.90 5.58
N SER A 196 17.10 16.17 6.89
CA SER A 196 18.10 15.69 7.83
C SER A 196 17.44 15.13 9.08
N THR A 197 18.14 14.24 9.77
CA THR A 197 17.74 13.80 11.11
C THR A 197 17.51 15.01 12.03
N ALA A 198 16.36 15.05 12.70
CA ALA A 198 16.09 16.09 13.69
C ALA A 198 17.06 15.97 14.87
N SER A 199 17.48 17.11 15.43
CA SER A 199 18.08 17.14 16.78
C SER A 199 16.97 17.12 17.81
N PHE A 200 17.27 16.66 19.03
CA PHE A 200 16.31 16.58 20.14
C PHE A 200 15.92 17.95 20.72
N ASP A 201 16.44 19.04 20.18
CA ASP A 201 16.16 20.39 20.66
C ASP A 201 14.80 20.88 20.17
N ALA A 202 14.15 21.73 20.97
CA ALA A 202 12.93 22.40 20.57
C ALA A 202 13.19 23.31 19.35
N ARG A 203 12.64 22.93 18.18
CA ARG A 203 12.70 23.73 16.96
C ARG A 203 11.35 24.38 16.71
N LYS A 204 11.35 25.68 16.38
CA LYS A 204 10.19 26.36 15.83
C LYS A 204 10.42 26.56 14.34
N GLY A 205 9.57 25.98 13.51
CA GLY A 205 9.55 26.26 12.07
C GLY A 205 9.12 27.70 11.81
N ALA A 206 9.58 28.30 10.70
CA ALA A 206 9.06 29.57 10.22
C ALA A 206 7.74 29.30 9.47
N THR A 207 6.62 29.47 10.16
CA THR A 207 5.27 29.18 9.63
C THR A 207 4.42 30.43 9.41
N ALA A 208 5.01 31.62 9.58
CA ALA A 208 4.31 32.88 9.42
C ALA A 208 4.08 33.21 7.94
N VAL A 209 2.89 33.68 7.60
CA VAL A 209 2.50 34.10 6.25
C VAL A 209 2.05 35.57 6.31
N LYS A 210 2.31 36.33 5.25
CA LYS A 210 1.93 37.75 5.19
C LYS A 210 0.40 37.89 5.16
N GLU A 211 -0.13 38.88 5.86
CA GLU A 211 -1.57 39.10 5.94
C GLU A 211 -2.23 39.31 4.56
N ASN A 212 -1.64 40.15 3.70
CA ASN A 212 -2.15 40.37 2.34
C ASN A 212 -2.24 39.06 1.53
N GLU A 213 -1.28 38.15 1.73
CA GLU A 213 -1.27 36.86 1.08
C GLU A 213 -2.37 35.94 1.61
N LEU A 214 -2.63 35.95 2.92
CA LEU A 214 -3.77 35.24 3.51
C LEU A 214 -5.11 35.78 2.96
N GLN A 215 -5.24 37.10 2.79
CA GLN A 215 -6.45 37.70 2.21
C GLN A 215 -6.66 37.32 0.74
N GLU A 216 -5.60 37.29 -0.06
CA GLU A 216 -5.66 36.84 -1.46
C GLU A 216 -6.08 35.37 -1.56
N ILE A 217 -5.44 34.50 -0.76
CA ILE A 217 -5.77 33.08 -0.68
C ILE A 217 -7.22 32.89 -0.23
N ALA A 218 -7.65 33.58 0.82
CA ALA A 218 -8.99 33.51 1.36
C ALA A 218 -10.05 33.83 0.32
N LYS A 219 -9.84 34.90 -0.46
CA LYS A 219 -10.75 35.27 -1.55
C LYS A 219 -10.83 34.16 -2.60
N ALA A 220 -9.70 33.56 -2.95
CA ALA A 220 -9.64 32.53 -3.98
C ALA A 220 -10.28 31.20 -3.55
N ILE A 221 -10.00 30.71 -2.32
CA ILE A 221 -10.53 29.42 -1.84
C ILE A 221 -12.01 29.46 -1.46
N HIS A 222 -12.57 30.65 -1.19
CA HIS A 222 -14.00 30.81 -0.91
C HIS A 222 -14.82 31.25 -2.13
N GLN A 223 -14.18 31.45 -3.28
CA GLN A 223 -14.89 31.79 -4.52
C GLN A 223 -15.59 30.56 -5.11
N ILE A 224 -16.92 30.63 -5.18
CA ILE A 224 -17.76 29.60 -5.81
C ILE A 224 -18.05 29.98 -7.26
N PRO A 225 -17.91 29.06 -8.24
CA PRO A 225 -18.28 29.31 -9.63
C PRO A 225 -19.74 29.75 -9.77
N THR A 226 -20.01 30.68 -10.70
CA THR A 226 -21.36 31.24 -10.90
C THR A 226 -22.37 30.22 -11.41
N ASP A 227 -21.91 29.17 -12.07
CA ASP A 227 -22.68 28.06 -12.60
C ASP A 227 -22.85 26.90 -11.60
N PHE A 228 -22.39 27.07 -10.35
CA PHE A 228 -22.44 26.04 -9.32
C PHE A 228 -23.56 26.31 -8.30
N ASN A 229 -24.55 25.42 -8.24
CA ASN A 229 -25.72 25.54 -7.36
C ASN A 229 -25.40 25.01 -5.96
N ILE A 230 -24.68 25.82 -5.17
CA ILE A 230 -24.33 25.48 -3.78
C ILE A 230 -25.54 25.55 -2.83
N HIS A 231 -25.59 24.67 -1.83
CA HIS A 231 -26.59 24.72 -0.77
C HIS A 231 -26.52 26.05 0.01
N LYS A 232 -27.66 26.71 0.23
CA LYS A 232 -27.76 28.06 0.82
C LYS A 232 -27.01 28.22 2.15
N LYS A 233 -27.10 27.22 3.04
CA LYS A 233 -26.37 27.26 4.34
C LYS A 233 -24.85 27.21 4.15
N ILE A 234 -24.35 26.45 3.17
CA ILE A 234 -22.91 26.34 2.92
C ILE A 234 -22.39 27.63 2.27
N LYS A 235 -23.18 28.24 1.38
CA LYS A 235 -22.86 29.57 0.84
C LYS A 235 -22.67 30.59 1.95
N LYS A 236 -23.58 30.63 2.92
CA LYS A 236 -23.49 31.52 4.09
C LYS A 236 -22.22 31.25 4.91
N VAL A 237 -21.88 29.98 5.15
CA VAL A 237 -20.63 29.61 5.84
C VAL A 237 -19.42 30.15 5.07
N TYR A 238 -19.36 30.01 3.75
CA TYR A 238 -18.25 30.52 2.93
C TYR A 238 -18.15 32.05 2.98
N GLU A 239 -19.29 32.76 2.96
CA GLU A 239 -19.34 34.22 3.10
C GLU A 239 -18.85 34.67 4.49
N GLU A 240 -19.28 33.99 5.56
CA GLU A 240 -18.85 34.25 6.94
C GLU A 240 -17.34 34.03 7.13
N ARG A 241 -16.77 32.96 6.53
CA ARG A 241 -15.32 32.70 6.53
C ARG A 241 -14.53 33.77 5.79
N GLN A 242 -15.02 34.23 4.65
CA GLN A 242 -14.36 35.29 3.91
C GLN A 242 -14.37 36.61 4.69
N SER A 243 -15.48 36.93 5.37
CA SER A 243 -15.60 38.13 6.22
C SER A 243 -14.65 38.08 7.42
N SER A 244 -14.59 36.95 8.14
CA SER A 244 -13.76 36.81 9.33
C SER A 244 -12.26 36.99 9.04
N ILE A 245 -11.80 36.52 7.88
CA ILE A 245 -10.43 36.71 7.43
C ILE A 245 -10.19 38.17 7.02
N HIS A 246 -11.13 38.79 6.30
CA HIS A 246 -11.01 40.19 5.89
C HIS A 246 -10.97 41.15 7.08
N GLU A 247 -11.79 40.90 8.11
CA GLU A 247 -11.85 41.69 9.34
C GLU A 247 -10.72 41.37 10.34
N GLY A 248 -10.01 40.25 10.13
CA GLY A 248 -8.96 39.76 11.02
C GLY A 248 -9.48 39.35 12.41
N LYS A 249 -10.76 38.97 12.53
CA LYS A 249 -11.43 38.68 13.80
C LYS A 249 -12.31 37.45 13.69
N ALA A 250 -12.44 36.71 14.79
CA ALA A 250 -13.31 35.54 14.91
C ALA A 250 -13.05 34.46 13.82
N ILE A 251 -11.79 34.27 13.43
CA ILE A 251 -11.38 33.19 12.53
C ILE A 251 -11.57 31.85 13.26
N ASP A 252 -12.47 31.02 12.75
CA ASP A 252 -12.76 29.70 13.33
C ASP A 252 -11.70 28.66 12.95
N TRP A 253 -11.79 27.48 13.58
CA TRP A 253 -10.84 26.39 13.38
C TRP A 253 -10.76 25.92 11.92
N SER A 254 -11.92 25.77 11.27
CA SER A 254 -12.00 25.26 9.89
C SER A 254 -11.45 26.26 8.87
N THR A 255 -11.57 27.54 9.18
CA THR A 255 -11.05 28.65 8.38
C THR A 255 -9.53 28.69 8.48
N ALA A 256 -8.99 28.59 9.70
CA ALA A 256 -7.54 28.51 9.92
C ALA A 256 -6.94 27.25 9.28
N GLU A 257 -7.60 26.10 9.40
CA GLU A 257 -7.20 24.84 8.74
C GLU A 257 -7.13 24.99 7.22
N ALA A 258 -8.18 25.56 6.59
CA ALA A 258 -8.20 25.78 5.14
C ALA A 258 -7.11 26.75 4.67
N LEU A 259 -6.81 27.79 5.45
CA LEU A 259 -5.70 28.70 5.16
C LEU A 259 -4.35 27.99 5.25
N ALA A 260 -4.12 27.18 6.28
CA ALA A 260 -2.88 26.41 6.44
C ALA A 260 -2.65 25.43 5.28
N PHE A 261 -3.70 24.72 4.84
CA PHE A 261 -3.60 23.88 3.65
C PHE A 261 -3.31 24.70 2.40
N ALA A 262 -4.03 25.80 2.20
CA ALA A 262 -3.86 26.64 1.02
C ALA A 262 -2.46 27.28 0.93
N THR A 263 -1.85 27.66 2.07
CA THR A 263 -0.48 28.19 2.09
C THR A 263 0.55 27.12 1.73
N LEU A 264 0.41 25.90 2.27
CA LEU A 264 1.26 24.75 1.89
C LEU A 264 1.14 24.44 0.39
N LEU A 265 -0.10 24.39 -0.12
CA LEU A 265 -0.37 24.18 -1.54
C LEU A 265 0.23 25.28 -2.40
N LYS A 266 0.20 26.55 -1.95
CA LYS A 266 0.83 27.66 -2.66
C LYS A 266 2.35 27.56 -2.70
N GLU A 267 2.96 27.05 -1.64
CA GLU A 267 4.41 26.77 -1.57
C GLU A 267 4.82 25.53 -2.39
N GLY A 268 3.85 24.79 -2.93
CA GLY A 268 4.08 23.62 -3.79
C GLY A 268 4.06 22.28 -3.05
N TYR A 269 3.80 22.28 -1.73
CA TYR A 269 3.60 21.05 -0.95
C TYR A 269 2.24 20.43 -1.26
N GLY A 270 2.18 19.09 -1.26
CA GLY A 270 0.93 18.35 -1.30
C GLY A 270 0.22 18.37 0.05
N VAL A 271 -1.10 18.21 0.01
CA VAL A 271 -1.90 17.91 1.20
C VAL A 271 -2.85 16.79 0.83
N ARG A 272 -2.73 15.66 1.52
CA ARG A 272 -3.62 14.52 1.45
C ARG A 272 -4.35 14.43 2.78
N LEU A 273 -5.67 14.39 2.73
CA LEU A 273 -6.51 14.33 3.91
C LEU A 273 -7.53 13.20 3.71
N SER A 274 -7.32 12.11 4.44
CA SER A 274 -8.05 10.85 4.27
C SER A 274 -8.72 10.43 5.56
N GLY A 275 -9.97 9.99 5.46
CA GLY A 275 -10.74 9.48 6.59
C GLY A 275 -12.25 9.57 6.34
N GLN A 276 -13.03 8.96 7.22
CA GLN A 276 -14.49 8.89 7.07
C GLN A 276 -15.10 10.30 7.11
N ASP A 277 -15.90 10.63 6.09
CA ASP A 277 -16.62 11.92 5.95
C ASP A 277 -15.74 13.19 5.99
N THR A 278 -14.46 13.07 5.69
CA THR A 278 -13.49 14.15 5.84
C THR A 278 -13.77 15.37 4.95
N GLY A 279 -14.35 15.16 3.77
CA GLY A 279 -14.72 16.20 2.81
C GLY A 279 -15.70 17.23 3.37
N ARG A 280 -16.75 16.75 4.04
CA ARG A 280 -17.70 17.59 4.78
C ARG A 280 -17.14 17.96 6.16
N GLY A 281 -16.43 17.02 6.78
CA GLY A 281 -16.16 16.98 8.21
C GLY A 281 -17.33 16.33 8.95
N THR A 282 -17.02 15.45 9.90
CA THR A 282 -18.01 14.76 10.75
C THR A 282 -18.95 15.75 11.43
N PHE A 283 -18.43 16.86 11.94
CA PHE A 283 -19.18 17.92 12.61
C PHE A 283 -19.79 18.96 11.64
N SER A 284 -19.82 18.65 10.34
CA SER A 284 -20.26 19.57 9.27
C SER A 284 -19.53 20.91 9.32
N GLN A 285 -18.24 20.88 9.66
CA GLN A 285 -17.45 22.07 9.93
C GLN A 285 -16.49 22.42 8.80
N ARG A 286 -16.10 21.47 7.92
CA ARG A 286 -15.00 21.70 6.96
C ARG A 286 -15.51 22.18 5.61
N HIS A 287 -16.41 21.41 4.99
CA HIS A 287 -16.96 21.70 3.65
C HIS A 287 -15.87 21.97 2.60
N ALA A 288 -14.78 21.22 2.62
CA ALA A 288 -13.72 21.29 1.61
C ALA A 288 -14.15 20.63 0.29
N VAL A 289 -15.14 19.74 0.35
CA VAL A 289 -15.85 19.19 -0.81
C VAL A 289 -17.26 19.77 -0.86
N LEU A 290 -17.62 20.31 -2.03
CA LEU A 290 -18.93 20.88 -2.32
C LEU A 290 -19.64 20.03 -3.37
N TYR A 291 -20.97 19.97 -3.26
CA TYR A 291 -21.84 19.26 -4.19
C TYR A 291 -22.90 20.20 -4.75
N ASP A 292 -23.00 20.27 -6.07
CA ASP A 292 -24.05 21.01 -6.76
C ASP A 292 -25.42 20.35 -6.45
N GLN A 293 -26.38 21.15 -6.01
CA GLN A 293 -27.69 20.65 -5.55
C GLN A 293 -28.62 20.22 -6.71
N THR A 294 -28.23 20.45 -7.96
CA THR A 294 -29.03 20.12 -9.16
C THR A 294 -28.51 18.90 -9.91
N ASN A 295 -27.21 18.62 -9.83
CA ASN A 295 -26.56 17.58 -10.63
C ASN A 295 -25.46 16.79 -9.89
N GLU A 296 -25.28 17.05 -8.59
CA GLU A 296 -24.30 16.37 -7.72
C GLU A 296 -22.83 16.51 -8.16
N LYS A 297 -22.54 17.43 -9.09
CA LYS A 297 -21.17 17.72 -9.51
C LYS A 297 -20.35 18.13 -8.29
N ARG A 298 -19.24 17.42 -8.10
CA ARG A 298 -18.29 17.65 -7.03
C ARG A 298 -17.36 18.81 -7.38
N PHE A 299 -17.21 19.78 -6.48
CA PHE A 299 -16.24 20.87 -6.58
C PHE A 299 -15.40 20.95 -5.31
N VAL A 300 -14.09 21.15 -5.45
CA VAL A 300 -13.13 21.22 -4.34
C VAL A 300 -12.31 22.49 -4.51
N PRO A 301 -12.65 23.60 -3.83
CA PRO A 301 -12.01 24.90 -4.06
C PRO A 301 -10.48 24.88 -3.90
N LEU A 302 -9.99 24.13 -2.92
CA LEU A 302 -8.55 23.97 -2.65
C LEU A 302 -7.76 23.30 -3.79
N ARG A 303 -8.41 22.74 -4.81
CA ARG A 303 -7.74 22.20 -6.02
C ARG A 303 -7.54 23.22 -7.13
N HIS A 304 -8.16 24.39 -7.05
CA HIS A 304 -8.36 25.28 -8.20
C HIS A 304 -8.16 26.77 -7.89
N PHE A 305 -7.54 27.12 -6.77
CA PHE A 305 -7.47 28.52 -6.33
C PHE A 305 -6.29 29.30 -6.93
N ILE A 306 -5.24 28.61 -7.39
CA ILE A 306 -4.14 29.20 -8.18
C ILE A 306 -3.67 28.23 -9.28
N LYS A 307 -3.02 28.77 -10.33
CA LYS A 307 -2.58 27.97 -11.49
C LYS A 307 -1.44 26.99 -11.16
N GLN A 308 -0.51 27.41 -10.31
CA GLN A 308 0.62 26.61 -9.84
C GLN A 308 0.47 26.40 -8.34
N GLN A 309 -0.03 25.23 -7.96
CA GLN A 309 -0.14 24.77 -6.58
C GLN A 309 0.28 23.30 -6.47
N GLY A 310 0.60 22.88 -5.26
CA GLY A 310 0.68 21.46 -4.90
C GLY A 310 -0.67 20.75 -5.02
N TYR A 311 -0.63 19.43 -4.88
CA TYR A 311 -1.81 18.59 -5.03
C TYR A 311 -2.62 18.54 -3.74
N PHE A 312 -3.91 18.88 -3.83
CA PHE A 312 -4.86 18.71 -2.74
C PHE A 312 -5.72 17.47 -2.97
N GLU A 313 -5.53 16.45 -2.14
CA GLU A 313 -6.32 15.24 -2.15
C GLU A 313 -7.15 15.17 -0.87
N ILE A 314 -8.47 15.08 -1.04
CA ILE A 314 -9.40 14.89 0.08
C ILE A 314 -10.28 13.69 -0.24
N ILE A 315 -10.23 12.70 0.64
CA ILE A 315 -10.79 11.39 0.45
C ILE A 315 -11.71 11.10 1.63
N ASP A 316 -12.99 10.92 1.32
CA ASP A 316 -13.92 10.27 2.22
C ASP A 316 -13.59 8.77 2.16
N SER A 317 -12.89 8.26 3.17
CA SER A 317 -12.47 6.87 3.20
C SER A 317 -13.68 5.94 3.35
N PHE A 318 -13.51 4.68 2.96
CA PHE A 318 -14.45 3.64 3.37
C PHE A 318 -14.36 3.40 4.88
N LEU A 319 -15.32 2.63 5.42
CA LEU A 319 -15.41 2.30 6.84
C LEU A 319 -14.35 1.26 7.23
N SER A 320 -13.11 1.72 7.35
CA SER A 320 -11.94 0.98 7.80
C SER A 320 -10.97 1.97 8.43
N GLU A 321 -10.51 1.65 9.63
CA GLU A 321 -9.48 2.41 10.32
C GLU A 321 -8.10 1.77 10.09
N TYR A 322 -7.99 0.45 10.22
CA TYR A 322 -6.70 -0.22 10.19
C TYR A 322 -6.09 -0.23 8.77
N GLY A 323 -6.88 -0.61 7.76
CA GLY A 323 -6.48 -0.57 6.36
C GLY A 323 -6.14 0.84 5.88
N VAL A 324 -7.01 1.81 6.19
CA VAL A 324 -6.80 3.21 5.78
C VAL A 324 -5.57 3.81 6.47
N LEU A 325 -5.42 3.68 7.79
CA LEU A 325 -4.27 4.24 8.49
C LEU A 325 -2.95 3.59 8.05
N GLY A 326 -2.95 2.28 7.78
CA GLY A 326 -1.79 1.59 7.19
C GLY A 326 -1.41 2.15 5.81
N PHE A 327 -2.41 2.46 4.98
CA PHE A 327 -2.21 3.10 3.68
C PHE A 327 -1.61 4.51 3.83
N GLU A 328 -2.19 5.34 4.70
CA GLU A 328 -1.71 6.70 4.94
C GLU A 328 -0.30 6.73 5.52
N TYR A 329 0.03 5.79 6.42
CA TYR A 329 1.39 5.63 6.92
C TYR A 329 2.38 5.28 5.79
N GLY A 330 2.00 4.38 4.88
CA GLY A 330 2.82 4.08 3.70
C GLY A 330 3.04 5.31 2.82
N TYR A 331 2.00 6.13 2.62
CA TYR A 331 2.09 7.38 1.87
C TYR A 331 3.04 8.36 2.55
N SER A 332 2.92 8.56 3.87
CA SER A 332 3.74 9.52 4.63
C SER A 332 5.23 9.15 4.64
N GLN A 333 5.56 7.87 4.50
CA GLN A 333 6.95 7.40 4.37
C GLN A 333 7.49 7.56 2.94
N SER A 334 6.61 7.64 1.94
CA SER A 334 7.00 7.64 0.53
C SER A 334 7.16 9.05 -0.05
N ASP A 335 6.30 10.01 0.34
CA ASP A 335 6.31 11.37 -0.20
C ASP A 335 6.57 12.42 0.90
N PRO A 336 7.83 12.87 1.07
CA PRO A 336 8.19 13.86 2.10
C PRO A 336 7.68 15.28 1.81
N LYS A 337 7.11 15.53 0.63
CA LYS A 337 6.56 16.84 0.23
C LYS A 337 5.04 16.91 0.35
N THR A 338 4.40 15.91 0.92
CA THR A 338 2.97 15.89 1.16
C THR A 338 2.68 15.82 2.66
N LEU A 339 1.85 16.74 3.15
CA LEU A 339 1.20 16.61 4.45
C LEU A 339 0.10 15.55 4.32
N VAL A 340 0.21 14.45 5.09
CA VAL A 340 -0.76 13.33 5.12
C VAL A 340 -1.50 13.33 6.44
#